data_AF-V4NVQ1-F1
#
_entry.id   AF-V4NVQ1-F1
#
_cell.length_a   1.000
_cell.length_b   1.000
_cell.length_c   1.000
_cell.angle_alpha   90.00
_cell.angle_beta   90.00
_cell.angle_gamma   90.00
#
_symmetry.space_group_name_H-M   'P 1'
#
loop_
_entity.id
_entity.type
_entity.pdbx_description
1 polymer ?
#
loop_
_entity_poly.entity_id
_entity_poly.type
_entity_poly.pdbx_seq_one_letter_code
_entity_poly.pdbx_strand_id
1 'polypeptide(L)'
;MRFPKFKTLAIALMAVGATGLAGCITLLPEVKPIQLYTFRFNPEVVDKPLAPTPTVAEPVDLFLNFDSFPRAAAGDRILTTEGNEVSYISGGRWASAAQGQFRDLLSEGFARVGSDRLRIGGQGRVTAKYRLDVDVRRFEAAYVRRKPSIIVALDARVVRLSDRKVVAQRLISSDVAVRKNDLTLLVEGYEKASSQAVVSLIGFTEEAVATAEAETPTAVATPQGPVKK
;
A
#
# COMPACT_ATOMS: atom_id res chain seq x y z
N MET A 1 29.94 34.56 -96.70
CA MET A 1 29.43 33.34 -97.38
C MET A 1 28.73 32.44 -96.36
N ARG A 2 27.44 32.12 -96.62
CA ARG A 2 26.76 30.82 -96.39
C ARG A 2 26.66 30.22 -94.95
N PHE A 3 25.45 30.23 -94.39
CA PHE A 3 24.94 29.25 -93.42
C PHE A 3 24.70 27.88 -94.12
N PRO A 4 24.82 26.70 -93.45
CA PRO A 4 23.68 26.09 -92.71
C PRO A 4 24.07 25.18 -91.50
N LYS A 5 23.27 25.18 -90.40
CA LYS A 5 22.26 24.20 -89.91
C LYS A 5 22.73 22.79 -89.46
N PHE A 6 22.57 22.57 -88.14
CA PHE A 6 22.07 21.39 -87.40
C PHE A 6 22.23 19.97 -87.99
N LYS A 7 22.85 19.08 -87.20
CA LYS A 7 22.36 17.70 -86.99
C LYS A 7 22.59 17.23 -85.55
N THR A 8 21.50 16.78 -84.98
CA THR A 8 21.26 16.10 -83.71
C THR A 8 21.91 14.72 -83.70
N LEU A 9 22.71 14.41 -82.68
CA LEU A 9 23.11 13.05 -82.28
C LEU A 9 23.89 13.18 -80.97
N ALA A 10 23.73 12.40 -79.91
CA ALA A 10 22.66 11.62 -79.34
C ALA A 10 23.06 11.49 -77.86
N ILE A 11 22.10 11.66 -76.95
CA ILE A 11 21.95 10.87 -75.73
C ILE A 11 23.26 10.64 -74.93
N ALA A 12 23.65 11.62 -74.12
CA ALA A 12 24.57 11.42 -73.01
C ALA A 12 24.21 12.41 -71.89
N LEU A 13 23.00 12.29 -71.34
CA LEU A 13 22.60 13.04 -70.16
C LEU A 13 21.68 12.16 -69.30
N MET A 14 21.89 12.22 -67.98
CA MET A 14 21.22 11.48 -66.90
C MET A 14 21.74 10.08 -66.57
N ALA A 15 22.91 10.04 -65.92
CA ALA A 15 23.25 8.93 -65.03
C ALA A 15 24.16 9.37 -63.86
N VAL A 16 23.89 10.50 -63.20
CA VAL A 16 24.51 10.81 -61.90
C VAL A 16 23.54 11.67 -61.08
N GLY A 17 23.09 11.17 -59.93
CA GLY A 17 22.29 11.96 -58.98
C GLY A 17 21.15 11.23 -58.25
N ALA A 18 21.23 9.91 -58.08
CA ALA A 18 20.34 9.19 -57.17
C ALA A 18 21.19 8.50 -56.10
N THR A 19 21.35 9.13 -54.93
CA THR A 19 21.70 8.51 -53.62
C THR A 19 21.84 9.59 -52.55
N GLY A 20 20.74 10.25 -52.23
CA GLY A 20 20.66 11.11 -51.04
C GLY A 20 19.22 11.11 -50.57
N LEU A 21 19.00 10.85 -49.27
CA LEU A 21 17.71 10.70 -48.57
C LEU A 21 17.17 9.27 -48.33
N ALA A 22 18.00 8.23 -48.33
CA ALA A 22 17.70 7.01 -47.56
C ALA A 22 18.44 7.04 -46.21
N GLY A 23 18.24 8.12 -45.45
CA GLY A 23 18.76 8.27 -44.09
C GLY A 23 17.59 8.42 -43.12
N CYS A 24 16.89 7.32 -42.84
CA CYS A 24 16.03 7.26 -41.66
C CYS A 24 16.95 7.35 -40.43
N ILE A 25 17.19 8.57 -39.96
CA ILE A 25 17.89 8.84 -38.72
C ILE A 25 16.96 8.37 -37.59
N THR A 26 17.24 7.18 -37.05
CA THR A 26 16.64 6.70 -35.80
C THR A 26 17.27 7.48 -34.64
N LEU A 27 16.87 8.74 -34.49
CA LEU A 27 17.20 9.60 -33.34
C LEU A 27 16.15 9.43 -32.24
N LEU A 28 15.67 8.20 -32.03
CA LEU A 28 14.83 7.92 -30.87
C LEU A 28 15.77 7.62 -29.70
N PRO A 29 15.82 8.46 -28.66
CA PRO A 29 16.60 8.15 -27.47
C PRO A 29 16.09 6.84 -26.87
N GLU A 30 17.01 5.96 -26.48
CA GLU A 30 16.70 4.72 -25.77
C GLU A 30 16.04 5.06 -24.42
N VAL A 31 14.73 4.87 -24.32
CA VAL A 31 13.99 5.05 -23.07
C VAL A 31 14.10 3.75 -22.29
N LYS A 32 14.85 3.76 -21.18
CA LYS A 32 14.85 2.62 -20.26
C LYS A 32 13.42 2.40 -19.75
N PRO A 33 12.85 1.20 -19.90
CA PRO A 33 11.49 0.94 -19.44
C PRO A 33 11.41 1.09 -17.92
N ILE A 34 10.32 1.66 -17.43
CA ILE A 34 10.02 1.72 -16.01
C ILE A 34 9.43 0.37 -15.59
N GLN A 35 10.06 -0.28 -14.62
CA GLN A 35 9.52 -1.52 -14.06
C GLN A 35 8.40 -1.20 -13.07
N LEU A 36 7.29 -1.92 -13.18
CA LEU A 36 6.17 -1.83 -12.25
C LEU A 36 6.25 -2.94 -11.21
N TYR A 37 5.90 -2.60 -9.97
CA TYR A 37 5.95 -3.48 -8.81
C TYR A 37 4.62 -3.43 -8.04
N THR A 38 4.28 -4.53 -7.39
CA THR A 38 3.20 -4.58 -6.41
C THR A 38 3.76 -5.18 -5.13
N PHE A 39 3.18 -4.81 -3.99
CA PHE A 39 3.46 -5.46 -2.71
C PHE A 39 2.15 -6.08 -2.20
N ARG A 40 2.25 -7.28 -1.65
CA ARG A 40 1.10 -8.04 -1.14
C ARG A 40 1.37 -8.50 0.29
N PHE A 41 0.34 -9.08 0.93
CA PHE A 41 0.53 -9.63 2.26
C PHE A 41 1.51 -10.82 2.20
N ASN A 42 2.64 -10.72 2.89
CA ASN A 42 3.59 -11.80 3.06
C ASN A 42 3.13 -12.77 4.18
N PRO A 43 2.79 -14.03 3.86
CA PRO A 43 2.31 -15.02 4.83
C PRO A 43 3.40 -15.54 5.78
N GLU A 44 4.69 -15.44 5.41
CA GLU A 44 5.82 -15.90 6.25
C GLU A 44 5.96 -15.06 7.53
N VAL A 45 5.33 -13.88 7.58
CA VAL A 45 5.26 -13.05 8.80
C VAL A 45 4.40 -13.72 9.88
N VAL A 46 3.59 -14.71 9.53
CA VAL A 46 2.58 -15.37 10.39
C VAL A 46 3.05 -16.74 10.90
N ASP A 47 4.36 -17.05 10.91
CA ASP A 47 4.93 -18.35 11.37
C ASP A 47 4.72 -18.67 12.89
N LYS A 48 3.68 -18.14 13.51
CA LYS A 48 3.15 -18.61 14.78
C LYS A 48 1.93 -19.50 14.51
N PRO A 49 1.94 -20.78 14.92
CA PRO A 49 0.72 -21.59 14.94
C PRO A 49 -0.35 -20.86 15.75
N LEU A 50 -1.48 -20.55 15.12
CA LEU A 50 -2.68 -20.09 15.81
C LEU A 50 -3.05 -21.18 16.83
N ALA A 51 -2.84 -20.90 18.11
CA ALA A 51 -3.34 -21.76 19.16
C ALA A 51 -4.87 -21.83 19.01
N PRO A 52 -5.50 -23.01 19.07
CA PRO A 52 -6.96 -23.11 19.01
C PRO A 52 -7.54 -22.25 20.13
N THR A 53 -8.30 -21.21 19.77
CA THR A 53 -8.94 -20.33 20.74
C THR A 53 -10.13 -21.08 21.35
N PRO A 54 -10.19 -21.26 22.67
CA PRO A 54 -11.33 -21.91 23.30
C PRO A 54 -12.57 -21.01 23.25
N THR A 55 -13.72 -21.64 23.00
CA THR A 55 -15.10 -21.12 23.09
C THR A 55 -15.40 -19.88 22.25
N VAL A 56 -16.17 -20.10 21.19
CA VAL A 56 -16.80 -19.08 20.34
C VAL A 56 -17.64 -18.16 21.23
N ALA A 57 -17.10 -17.00 21.59
CA ALA A 57 -17.96 -15.89 21.95
C ALA A 57 -18.59 -15.33 20.68
N GLU A 58 -19.72 -14.65 20.85
CA GLU A 58 -20.43 -14.01 19.76
C GLU A 58 -19.48 -13.10 18.95
N PRO A 59 -19.45 -13.22 17.62
CA PRO A 59 -18.57 -12.40 16.79
C PRO A 59 -18.92 -10.91 16.94
N VAL A 60 -17.88 -10.09 17.03
CA VAL A 60 -17.95 -8.64 17.17
C VAL A 60 -17.75 -8.00 15.81
N ASP A 61 -18.73 -7.22 15.37
CA ASP A 61 -18.60 -6.44 14.15
C ASP A 61 -17.72 -5.22 14.35
N LEU A 62 -16.71 -5.11 13.50
CA LEU A 62 -15.75 -4.02 13.46
C LEU A 62 -15.86 -3.27 12.12
N PHE A 63 -15.97 -1.95 12.16
CA PHE A 63 -15.84 -1.11 10.97
C PHE A 63 -14.39 -0.63 10.82
N LEU A 64 -13.72 -1.01 9.73
CA LEU A 64 -12.39 -0.51 9.40
C LEU A 64 -12.50 0.83 8.67
N ASN A 65 -11.92 1.86 9.27
CA ASN A 65 -11.84 3.19 8.70
C ASN A 65 -10.36 3.54 8.44
N PHE A 66 -10.03 3.75 7.17
CA PHE A 66 -8.68 4.10 6.75
C PHE A 66 -8.66 5.60 6.43
N ASP A 67 -8.09 6.38 7.33
CA ASP A 67 -8.22 7.84 7.35
C ASP A 67 -7.23 8.53 6.42
N SER A 68 -5.96 8.11 6.46
CA SER A 68 -4.87 8.94 5.94
C SER A 68 -3.64 8.12 5.55
N PHE A 69 -2.88 8.66 4.59
CA PHE A 69 -1.62 8.12 4.11
C PHE A 69 -0.67 9.27 3.75
N PRO A 70 0.66 9.13 3.91
CA PRO A 70 1.57 10.24 3.63
C PRO A 70 1.50 10.63 2.15
N ARG A 71 1.16 11.90 1.87
CA ARG A 71 0.95 12.38 0.49
C ARG A 71 2.12 12.09 -0.46
N ALA A 72 3.35 12.20 0.05
CA ALA A 72 4.56 11.92 -0.73
C ALA A 72 4.68 10.44 -1.12
N ALA A 73 4.13 9.51 -0.33
CA ALA A 73 4.16 8.07 -0.54
C ALA A 73 2.87 7.52 -1.19
N ALA A 74 1.77 8.28 -1.19
CA ALA A 74 0.44 7.77 -1.53
C ALA A 74 0.28 7.30 -2.99
N GLY A 75 1.04 7.89 -3.90
CA GLY A 75 0.96 7.63 -5.34
C GLY A 75 1.68 6.37 -5.81
N ASP A 76 2.09 6.38 -7.07
CA ASP A 76 2.75 5.28 -7.77
C ASP A 76 4.28 5.31 -7.66
N ARG A 77 4.87 6.35 -7.06
CA ARG A 77 6.33 6.46 -6.91
C ARG A 77 6.78 5.84 -5.60
N ILE A 78 7.92 5.15 -5.62
CA ILE A 78 8.52 4.54 -4.43
C ILE A 78 9.32 5.62 -3.69
N LEU A 79 8.83 6.02 -2.52
CA LEU A 79 9.40 7.10 -1.69
C LEU A 79 10.69 6.64 -1.00
N THR A 80 11.73 7.47 -1.07
CA THR A 80 12.96 7.31 -0.28
C THR A 80 13.22 8.52 0.58
N THR A 81 13.77 8.32 1.78
CA THR A 81 14.15 9.40 2.69
C THR A 81 15.60 9.24 3.15
N GLU A 82 16.35 10.34 3.27
CA GLU A 82 17.68 10.35 3.92
C GLU A 82 17.82 11.65 4.73
N GLY A 83 17.70 11.54 6.06
CA GLY A 83 17.57 12.71 6.92
C GLY A 83 16.34 13.54 6.56
N ASN A 84 16.54 14.78 6.10
CA ASN A 84 15.48 15.69 5.67
C ASN A 84 15.23 15.64 4.14
N GLU A 85 16.00 14.86 3.40
CA GLU A 85 15.85 14.73 1.96
C GLU A 85 14.76 13.70 1.63
N VAL A 86 13.91 14.06 0.68
CA VAL A 86 12.86 13.19 0.13
C VAL A 86 13.08 13.04 -1.36
N SER A 87 13.17 11.79 -1.80
CA SER A 87 13.46 11.41 -3.18
C SER A 87 12.56 10.25 -3.63
N TYR A 88 12.63 9.89 -4.91
CA TYR A 88 11.91 8.75 -5.47
C TYR A 88 12.86 7.82 -6.21
N ILE A 89 12.65 6.52 -6.08
CA ILE A 89 13.48 5.54 -6.80
C ILE A 89 13.30 5.71 -8.31
N SER A 90 14.41 5.80 -9.03
CA SER A 90 14.43 5.79 -10.49
C SER A 90 14.23 4.38 -11.04
N GLY A 91 13.48 4.24 -12.14
CA GLY A 91 13.34 2.96 -12.86
C GLY A 91 12.37 1.96 -12.22
N GLY A 92 11.77 2.29 -11.08
CA GLY A 92 10.74 1.48 -10.42
C GLY A 92 9.55 2.31 -9.98
N ARG A 93 8.34 1.80 -10.24
CA ARG A 93 7.08 2.38 -9.77
C ARG A 93 6.17 1.30 -9.22
N TRP A 94 5.25 1.69 -8.35
CA TRP A 94 4.12 0.87 -7.99
C TRP A 94 3.16 0.75 -9.18
N ALA A 95 2.63 -0.45 -9.40
CA ALA A 95 1.67 -0.76 -10.46
C ALA A 95 0.31 -0.06 -10.23
N SER A 96 -0.01 0.21 -8.97
CA SER A 96 -1.13 1.03 -8.53
C SER A 96 -0.71 1.89 -7.33
N ALA A 97 -1.49 2.91 -6.99
CA ALA A 97 -1.18 3.80 -5.86
C ALA A 97 -0.87 3.00 -4.57
N ALA A 98 0.24 3.31 -3.89
CA ALA A 98 0.68 2.59 -2.70
C ALA A 98 -0.40 2.58 -1.60
N GLN A 99 -1.14 3.68 -1.46
CA GLN A 99 -2.27 3.76 -0.54
C GLN A 99 -3.34 2.71 -0.85
N GLY A 100 -3.64 2.47 -2.13
CA GLY A 100 -4.59 1.45 -2.56
C GLY A 100 -4.09 0.04 -2.24
N GLN A 101 -2.85 -0.25 -2.61
CA GLN A 101 -2.22 -1.55 -2.33
C GLN A 101 -2.15 -1.84 -0.82
N PHE A 102 -1.87 -0.83 0.01
CA PHE A 102 -1.86 -1.00 1.46
C PHE A 102 -3.26 -1.28 2.04
N ARG A 103 -4.32 -0.71 1.47
CA ARG A 103 -5.71 -1.03 1.86
C ARG A 103 -6.09 -2.46 1.47
N ASP A 104 -5.64 -2.91 0.31
CA ASP A 104 -5.83 -4.30 -0.12
C ASP A 104 -5.07 -5.26 0.81
N LEU A 105 -3.82 -4.92 1.17
CA LEU A 105 -3.00 -5.67 2.13
C LEU A 105 -3.62 -5.74 3.52
N LEU A 106 -4.21 -4.64 4.02
CA LEU A 106 -4.98 -4.62 5.27
C LEU A 106 -6.15 -5.61 5.19
N SER A 107 -6.94 -5.56 4.12
CA SER A 107 -8.09 -6.44 3.93
C SER A 107 -7.68 -7.91 3.86
N GLU A 108 -6.59 -8.20 3.14
CA GLU A 108 -6.00 -9.53 3.06
C GLU A 108 -5.47 -10.02 4.42
N GLY A 109 -4.79 -9.16 5.17
CA GLY A 109 -4.25 -9.49 6.49
C GLY A 109 -5.34 -9.86 7.48
N PHE A 110 -6.43 -9.09 7.55
CA PHE A 110 -7.58 -9.42 8.41
C PHE A 110 -8.24 -10.74 7.99
N ALA A 111 -8.36 -11.01 6.69
CA ALA A 111 -8.93 -12.27 6.20
C ALA A 111 -8.07 -13.50 6.51
N ARG A 112 -6.74 -13.33 6.64
CA ARG A 112 -5.79 -14.44 6.86
C ARG A 112 -5.41 -14.64 8.32
N VAL A 113 -5.29 -13.57 9.09
CA VAL A 113 -4.71 -13.56 10.45
C VAL A 113 -5.73 -13.18 11.51
N GLY A 114 -6.78 -12.44 11.13
CA GLY A 114 -7.84 -12.07 12.07
C GLY A 114 -8.55 -13.30 12.62
N SER A 115 -8.85 -13.27 13.91
CA SER A 115 -9.68 -14.30 14.54
C SER A 115 -11.13 -14.24 14.04
N ASP A 116 -11.81 -15.38 14.08
CA ASP A 116 -13.26 -15.48 13.77
C ASP A 116 -14.14 -14.61 14.69
N ARG A 117 -13.57 -14.08 15.78
CA ARG A 117 -14.25 -13.18 16.72
C ARG A 117 -14.39 -11.76 16.17
N LEU A 118 -13.48 -11.30 15.32
CA LEU A 118 -13.58 -9.97 14.70
C LEU A 118 -14.07 -10.11 13.26
N ARG A 119 -15.30 -9.67 13.02
CA ARG A 119 -15.83 -9.61 11.66
C ARG A 119 -15.70 -8.20 11.12
N ILE A 120 -14.79 -8.00 10.16
CA ILE A 120 -14.73 -6.73 9.43
C ILE A 120 -16.01 -6.56 8.63
N GLY A 121 -16.74 -5.50 8.95
CA GLY A 121 -17.87 -5.05 8.18
C GLY A 121 -17.44 -4.17 7.02
N GLY A 122 -18.05 -4.39 5.85
CA GLY A 122 -18.04 -3.41 4.76
C GLY A 122 -18.63 -2.06 5.19
N GLN A 123 -18.37 -1.03 4.39
CA GLN A 123 -18.86 0.33 4.62
C GLN A 123 -20.39 0.33 4.82
N GLY A 124 -20.86 0.92 5.92
CA GLY A 124 -22.29 1.08 6.20
C GLY A 124 -22.97 -0.09 6.94
N ARG A 125 -22.21 -1.06 7.48
CA ARG A 125 -22.83 -2.08 8.34
C ARG A 125 -23.32 -1.49 9.65
N VAL A 126 -24.64 -1.44 9.79
CA VAL A 126 -25.38 -0.90 10.93
C VAL A 126 -25.06 -1.63 12.25
N THR A 127 -24.51 -2.84 12.18
CA THR A 127 -24.24 -3.70 13.35
C THR A 127 -22.85 -3.54 13.96
N ALA A 128 -21.96 -2.72 13.38
CA ALA A 128 -20.62 -2.51 13.95
C ALA A 128 -20.69 -1.94 15.38
N LYS A 129 -20.07 -2.63 16.33
CA LYS A 129 -19.95 -2.17 17.74
C LYS A 129 -18.73 -1.28 17.93
N TYR A 130 -17.69 -1.51 17.13
CA TYR A 130 -16.43 -0.78 17.18
C TYR A 130 -16.05 -0.27 15.80
N ARG A 131 -15.27 0.81 15.77
CA ARG A 131 -14.58 1.32 14.58
C ARG A 131 -13.07 1.33 14.84
N LEU A 132 -12.30 0.79 13.91
CA LEU A 132 -10.85 0.89 13.88
C LEU A 132 -10.44 2.00 12.92
N ASP A 133 -9.91 3.09 13.44
CA ASP A 133 -9.32 4.18 12.66
C ASP A 133 -7.82 3.91 12.45
N VAL A 134 -7.36 4.01 11.21
CA VAL A 134 -5.96 3.79 10.80
C VAL A 134 -5.46 5.00 10.02
N ASP A 135 -4.39 5.64 10.53
CA ASP A 135 -3.65 6.71 9.85
C ASP A 135 -2.21 6.27 9.61
N VAL A 136 -1.80 6.09 8.35
CA VAL A 136 -0.41 5.78 8.02
C VAL A 136 0.44 7.05 8.10
N ARG A 137 1.48 7.01 8.92
CA ARG A 137 2.40 8.12 9.21
C ARG A 137 3.69 8.04 8.43
N ARG A 138 4.22 6.84 8.22
CA ARG A 138 5.42 6.60 7.42
C ARG A 138 5.22 5.39 6.52
N PHE A 139 5.65 5.52 5.28
CA PHE A 139 5.67 4.46 4.30
C PHE A 139 6.78 4.77 3.29
N GLU A 140 8.01 4.36 3.61
CA GLU A 140 9.21 4.84 2.93
C GLU A 140 10.37 3.87 3.03
N ALA A 141 11.26 3.92 2.03
CA ALA A 141 12.59 3.36 2.12
C ALA A 141 13.52 4.42 2.72
N ALA A 142 13.76 4.34 4.03
CA ALA A 142 14.65 5.23 4.75
C ALA A 142 16.10 4.77 4.61
N TYR A 143 16.98 5.68 4.23
CA TYR A 143 18.40 5.44 4.05
C TYR A 143 19.19 6.04 5.21
N VAL A 144 20.15 5.25 5.70
CA VAL A 144 21.22 5.73 6.58
C VAL A 144 22.54 5.31 5.96
N ARG A 145 23.34 6.27 5.50
CA ARG A 145 24.66 6.00 4.88
C ARG A 145 24.56 4.95 3.76
N ARG A 146 23.64 5.16 2.80
CA ARG A 146 23.36 4.25 1.66
C ARG A 146 22.80 2.87 2.03
N LYS A 147 22.42 2.62 3.28
CA LYS A 147 21.77 1.38 3.71
C LYS A 147 20.26 1.60 3.86
N PRO A 148 19.43 0.95 3.03
CA PRO A 148 17.98 1.10 3.13
C PRO A 148 17.36 0.25 4.24
N SER A 149 16.39 0.83 4.93
CA SER A 149 15.40 0.19 5.79
C SER A 149 14.02 0.57 5.28
N ILE A 150 13.09 -0.38 5.23
CA ILE A 150 11.69 -0.05 4.97
C ILE A 150 10.99 0.25 6.28
N ILE A 151 10.40 1.45 6.37
CA ILE A 151 9.69 1.90 7.55
C ILE A 151 8.21 2.03 7.21
N VAL A 152 7.37 1.30 7.96
CA VAL A 152 5.93 1.45 7.97
C VAL A 152 5.50 1.81 9.38
N ALA A 153 4.88 2.97 9.54
CA ALA A 153 4.35 3.42 10.84
C ALA A 153 2.92 3.92 10.69
N LEU A 154 2.04 3.53 11.60
CA LEU A 154 0.63 3.90 11.61
C LEU A 154 0.13 4.20 13.02
N ASP A 155 -0.71 5.21 13.14
CA ASP A 155 -1.51 5.46 14.33
C ASP A 155 -2.82 4.69 14.21
N ALA A 156 -3.12 3.86 15.21
CA ALA A 156 -4.33 3.06 15.28
C ALA A 156 -5.19 3.49 16.47
N ARG A 157 -6.51 3.61 16.28
CA ARG A 157 -7.46 3.90 17.35
C ARG A 157 -8.68 3.01 17.24
N VAL A 158 -9.08 2.42 18.35
CA VAL A 158 -10.33 1.67 18.46
C VAL A 158 -11.36 2.54 19.16
N VAL A 159 -12.49 2.77 18.50
CA VAL A 159 -13.59 3.62 18.97
C VAL A 159 -14.81 2.75 19.20
N ARG A 160 -15.37 2.77 20.42
CA ARG A 160 -16.67 2.16 20.71
C ARG A 160 -17.77 3.05 20.15
N LEU A 161 -18.65 2.49 19.32
CA LEU A 161 -19.64 3.30 18.58
C LEU A 161 -20.86 3.71 19.42
N SER A 162 -21.16 2.99 20.50
CA SER A 162 -22.30 3.30 21.38
C SER A 162 -22.17 4.63 22.11
N ASP A 163 -20.95 5.00 22.54
CA ASP A 163 -20.65 6.23 23.28
C ASP A 163 -19.57 7.10 22.61
N ARG A 164 -19.09 6.69 21.43
CA ARG A 164 -18.04 7.35 20.64
C ARG A 164 -16.72 7.53 21.39
N LYS A 165 -16.44 6.70 22.40
CA LYS A 165 -15.19 6.77 23.16
C LYS A 165 -14.08 6.01 22.46
N VAL A 166 -12.88 6.60 22.45
CA VAL A 166 -11.64 5.90 22.10
C VAL A 166 -11.32 4.96 23.26
N VAL A 167 -11.45 3.65 23.02
CA VAL A 167 -11.17 2.62 24.04
C VAL A 167 -9.71 2.20 24.05
N ALA A 168 -9.01 2.36 22.93
CA ALA A 168 -7.58 2.11 22.84
C ALA A 168 -6.96 2.93 21.70
N GLN A 169 -5.67 3.26 21.85
CA GLN A 169 -4.86 3.87 20.80
C GLN A 169 -3.42 3.36 20.88
N ARG A 170 -2.76 3.17 19.74
CA ARG A 170 -1.38 2.68 19.67
C ARG A 170 -0.69 3.19 18.40
N LEU A 171 0.55 3.66 18.52
CA LEU A 171 1.45 3.83 17.40
C LEU A 171 2.11 2.48 17.11
N ILE A 172 1.95 1.99 15.89
CA ILE A 172 2.51 0.71 15.43
C ILE A 172 3.56 1.02 14.38
N SER A 173 4.74 0.43 14.52
CA SER A 173 5.85 0.62 13.57
C SER A 173 6.57 -0.68 13.28
N SER A 174 6.95 -0.88 12.03
CA SER A 174 7.89 -1.90 11.58
C SER A 174 9.08 -1.24 10.86
N ASP A 175 10.26 -1.80 11.08
CA ASP A 175 11.52 -1.41 10.44
C ASP A 175 12.21 -2.67 9.92
N VAL A 176 12.31 -2.79 8.60
CA VAL A 176 12.93 -3.94 7.94
C VAL A 176 14.16 -3.48 7.18
N ALA A 177 15.33 -3.79 7.73
CA ALA A 177 16.61 -3.57 7.06
C ALA A 177 16.68 -4.39 5.76
N VAL A 178 17.07 -3.72 4.67
CA VAL A 178 17.22 -4.34 3.34
C VAL A 178 18.70 -4.56 3.06
N ARG A 179 19.06 -5.81 2.75
CA ARG A 179 20.46 -6.26 2.68
C ARG A 179 21.30 -5.55 1.60
N LYS A 180 20.66 -5.12 0.52
CA LYS A 180 21.30 -4.45 -0.61
C LYS A 180 20.32 -3.45 -1.21
N ASN A 181 20.84 -2.35 -1.73
CA ASN A 181 20.07 -1.39 -2.50
C ASN A 181 19.72 -1.99 -3.88
N ASP A 182 18.68 -2.80 -3.90
CA ASP A 182 18.13 -3.51 -5.05
C ASP A 182 16.60 -3.36 -5.00
N LEU A 183 15.99 -3.00 -6.13
CA LEU A 183 14.56 -2.73 -6.19
C LEU A 183 13.70 -3.92 -5.78
N THR A 184 14.08 -5.13 -6.16
CA THR A 184 13.35 -6.35 -5.79
C THR A 184 13.41 -6.57 -4.28
N LEU A 185 14.59 -6.40 -3.67
CA LEU A 185 14.75 -6.53 -2.22
C LEU A 185 14.04 -5.42 -1.43
N LEU A 186 13.94 -4.22 -2.00
CA LEU A 186 13.15 -3.15 -1.39
C LEU A 186 11.66 -3.51 -1.38
N VAL A 187 11.15 -4.06 -2.48
CA VAL A 187 9.74 -4.51 -2.57
C VAL A 187 9.46 -5.65 -1.57
N GLU A 188 10.34 -6.65 -1.47
CA GLU A 188 10.25 -7.69 -0.43
C GLU A 188 10.27 -7.09 0.99
N GLY A 189 11.10 -6.05 1.21
CA GLY A 189 11.12 -5.29 2.45
C GLY A 189 9.78 -4.58 2.74
N TYR A 190 9.13 -4.02 1.73
CA TYR A 190 7.80 -3.41 1.84
C TYR A 190 6.72 -4.45 2.15
N GLU A 191 6.74 -5.60 1.51
CA GLU A 191 5.81 -6.70 1.81
C GLU A 191 5.97 -7.14 3.27
N LYS A 192 7.21 -7.38 3.71
CA LYS A 192 7.50 -7.79 5.09
C LYS A 192 7.12 -6.73 6.12
N ALA A 193 7.55 -5.49 5.93
CA ALA A 193 7.26 -4.40 6.88
C ALA A 193 5.76 -4.11 6.96
N SER A 194 5.06 -4.08 5.82
CA SER A 194 3.62 -3.84 5.78
C SER A 194 2.86 -4.98 6.46
N SER A 195 3.20 -6.24 6.16
CA SER A 195 2.59 -7.40 6.83
C SER A 195 2.84 -7.40 8.34
N GLN A 196 4.05 -7.06 8.80
CA GLN A 196 4.34 -6.95 10.23
C GLN A 196 3.51 -5.88 10.93
N ALA A 197 3.36 -4.71 10.30
CA ALA A 197 2.51 -3.64 10.82
C ALA A 197 1.04 -4.05 10.87
N VAL A 198 0.53 -4.74 9.83
CA VAL A 198 -0.85 -5.22 9.76
C VAL A 198 -1.12 -6.33 10.78
N VAL A 199 -0.21 -7.30 10.95
CA VAL A 199 -0.34 -8.34 12.00
C VAL A 199 -0.39 -7.71 13.39
N SER A 200 0.48 -6.72 13.65
CA SER A 200 0.49 -6.00 14.93
C SER A 200 -0.79 -5.18 15.15
N LEU A 201 -1.36 -4.60 14.09
CA LEU A 201 -2.62 -3.88 14.13
C LEU A 201 -3.80 -4.80 14.46
N ILE A 202 -3.85 -5.99 13.85
CA ILE A 202 -4.88 -7.00 14.12
C ILE A 202 -4.82 -7.43 15.59
N GLY A 203 -3.64 -7.83 16.08
CA GLY A 203 -3.47 -8.24 17.47
C GLY A 203 -3.81 -7.12 18.47
N PHE A 204 -3.42 -5.88 18.19
CA PHE A 204 -3.83 -4.71 18.98
C PHE A 204 -5.35 -4.54 19.01
N THR A 205 -6.02 -4.72 17.88
CA THR A 205 -7.46 -4.53 17.76
C THR A 205 -8.22 -5.60 18.55
N GLU A 206 -7.77 -6.85 18.48
CA GLU A 206 -8.34 -7.97 19.24
C GLU A 206 -8.19 -7.76 20.74
N GLU A 207 -6.99 -7.36 21.19
CA GLU A 207 -6.70 -7.03 22.59
C GLU A 207 -7.59 -5.88 23.10
N ALA A 208 -7.70 -4.81 22.30
CA ALA A 208 -8.50 -3.64 22.65
C ALA A 208 -9.99 -3.96 22.75
N VAL A 209 -10.55 -4.71 21.80
CA VAL A 209 -11.96 -5.12 21.81
C VAL A 209 -12.25 -6.03 22.99
N ALA A 210 -11.41 -7.04 23.23
CA ALA A 210 -11.59 -7.97 24.36
C ALA A 210 -11.58 -7.24 25.71
N THR A 211 -10.66 -6.29 25.89
CA THR A 211 -10.58 -5.46 27.11
C THR A 211 -11.81 -4.57 27.26
N ALA A 212 -12.23 -3.90 26.17
CA ALA A 212 -13.39 -3.01 26.19
C ALA A 212 -14.72 -3.73 26.46
N GLU A 213 -14.87 -4.99 26.04
CA GLU A 213 -16.03 -5.81 26.36
C GLU A 213 -16.03 -6.23 27.84
N ALA A 214 -14.87 -6.59 28.40
CA ALA A 214 -14.73 -6.92 29.81
C ALA A 214 -15.05 -5.74 30.74
N GLU A 215 -14.73 -4.52 30.31
CA GLU A 215 -15.00 -3.28 31.05
C GLU A 215 -16.45 -2.78 30.94
N THR A 216 -17.24 -3.29 29.99
CA THR A 216 -18.63 -2.87 29.82
C THR A 216 -19.47 -3.58 30.90
N PRO A 217 -19.90 -2.90 31.99
CA PRO A 217 -20.73 -3.55 32.98
C PRO A 217 -22.08 -3.84 32.35
N THR A 218 -22.59 -5.05 32.55
CA THR A 218 -23.99 -5.40 32.25
C THR A 218 -24.91 -4.37 32.90
N ALA A 219 -25.39 -3.41 32.11
CA ALA A 219 -26.26 -2.35 32.62
C ALA A 219 -27.64 -2.93 32.92
N VAL A 220 -27.87 -3.18 34.22
CA VAL A 220 -29.11 -2.96 34.98
C VAL A 220 -30.37 -3.65 34.43
N ALA A 221 -30.60 -4.88 34.91
CA ALA A 221 -31.95 -5.39 35.07
C ALA A 221 -32.67 -4.57 36.14
N THR A 222 -33.49 -3.60 35.74
CA THR A 222 -34.42 -2.91 36.64
C THR A 222 -35.52 -3.89 37.06
N PRO A 223 -35.72 -4.18 38.37
CA PRO A 223 -36.86 -4.96 38.79
C PRO A 223 -38.15 -4.16 38.56
N GLN A 224 -39.07 -4.74 37.80
CA GLN A 224 -40.44 -4.24 37.67
C GLN A 224 -41.11 -4.33 39.05
N GLY A 225 -41.23 -3.18 39.73
CA GLY A 225 -42.09 -3.04 40.91
C GLY A 225 -43.56 -2.99 40.49
N PRO A 226 -44.48 -3.65 41.20
CA PRO A 226 -45.87 -3.78 40.76
C PRO A 226 -46.62 -2.45 40.92
N VAL A 227 -47.31 -2.03 39.86
CA VAL A 227 -48.31 -0.95 39.90
C VAL A 227 -49.51 -1.48 40.70
N LYS A 228 -49.71 -0.95 41.92
CA LYS A 228 -50.96 -1.13 42.66
C LYS A 228 -52.04 -0.21 42.08
N LYS A 229 -53.25 -0.77 42.00
CA LYS A 229 -54.50 -0.22 41.47
C LYS A 229 -54.88 1.14 42.04
#